data_AF-A0A812NQH3-F1
#
_entry.id   AF-A0A812NQH3-F1
#
_cell.length_a   1.000
_cell.length_b   1.000
_cell.length_c   1.000
_cell.angle_alpha   90.00
_cell.angle_beta   90.00
_cell.angle_gamma   90.00
#
_symmetry.space_group_name_H-M   'P 1'
#
loop_
_entity.id
_entity.type
_entity.pdbx_description
1 polymer ?
#
loop_
_entity_poly.entity_id
_entity_poly.type
_entity_poly.pdbx_seq_one_letter_code
_entity_poly.pdbx_strand_id
1 'polypeptide(L)'
;FLKLADGRGWVFETKDRLLVMSEVRAKEKEARDFARGLWHYTVVCDDDVEIRAAPTYSDEARTGLTVHPGDCVAVDERCRVNATWFLRLSDGRGWLFETK
;
A
#
# COMPACT_ATOMS: atom_id res chain seq x y z
N PHE A 1 9.38 -15.89 14.76
CA PHE A 1 10.28 -14.85 14.22
C PHE A 1 10.24 -14.94 12.71
N LEU A 2 10.28 -13.81 11.99
CA LEU A 2 10.22 -13.72 10.53
C LEU A 2 11.49 -13.03 10.01
N LYS A 3 12.08 -13.53 8.92
CA LYS A 3 13.27 -12.92 8.30
C LYS A 3 12.84 -11.83 7.32
N LEU A 4 13.48 -10.66 7.39
CA LEU A 4 13.23 -9.58 6.43
C LEU A 4 13.83 -9.93 5.06
N ALA A 5 13.08 -9.64 4.00
CA ALA A 5 13.46 -9.98 2.62
C ALA A 5 14.73 -9.25 2.15
N ASP A 6 15.01 -8.06 2.69
CA ASP A 6 16.21 -7.27 2.41
C ASP A 6 17.45 -7.74 3.18
N GLY A 7 17.34 -8.81 3.98
CA GLY A 7 18.44 -9.37 4.75
C GLY A 7 18.85 -8.57 5.99
N ARG A 8 18.18 -7.45 6.32
CA ARG A 8 18.58 -6.59 7.45
C ARG A 8 18.34 -7.19 8.83
N GLY A 9 17.61 -8.32 8.92
CA GLY A 9 17.48 -9.05 10.18
C GLY A 9 16.20 -9.87 10.30
N TRP A 10 15.79 -10.07 11.55
CA TRP A 10 14.62 -10.84 11.95
C TRP A 10 13.68 -9.97 12.79
N VAL A 11 12.38 -10.19 12.63
CA VAL A 11 11.33 -9.56 13.45
C VAL A 11 10.58 -10.62 14.26
N PHE A 12 10.08 -10.24 15.43
CA PHE A 12 9.28 -11.14 16.26
C PHE A 12 7.90 -11.31 15.65
N GLU A 13 7.42 -12.54 15.55
CA GLU A 13 6.04 -12.82 15.11
C GLU A 13 5.06 -12.66 16.28
N THR A 14 5.50 -13.03 17.48
CA THR A 14 4.75 -12.93 18.73
C THR A 14 5.62 -12.30 19.81
N LYS A 15 5.00 -11.51 20.70
CA LYS A 15 5.62 -10.93 21.91
C LYS A 15 4.61 -11.00 23.04
N ASP A 16 4.99 -11.57 24.18
CA ASP A 16 4.11 -11.69 25.37
C ASP A 16 2.74 -12.31 25.07
N ARG A 17 2.71 -13.34 24.20
CA ARG A 17 1.51 -14.01 23.65
C ARG A 17 0.61 -13.15 22.75
N LEU A 18 0.99 -11.90 22.46
CA LEU A 18 0.34 -11.08 21.45
C LEU A 18 0.94 -11.35 20.08
N LEU A 19 0.08 -11.52 19.07
CA LEU A 19 0.49 -11.59 17.67
C LEU A 19 0.93 -10.20 17.23
N VAL A 20 2.18 -10.07 16.80
CA VAL A 20 2.78 -8.80 16.34
C VAL A 20 2.75 -8.73 14.81
N MET A 21 2.98 -9.87 14.15
CA MET A 21 2.95 -10.00 12.70
C MET A 21 2.14 -11.24 12.35
N SER A 22 1.24 -11.15 11.38
CA SER A 22 0.63 -12.33 10.77
C SER A 22 0.96 -12.38 9.29
N GLU A 23 1.02 -13.59 8.75
CA GLU A 23 0.96 -13.78 7.31
C GLU A 23 -0.36 -13.19 6.79
N VAL A 24 -0.28 -12.43 5.69
CA VAL A 24 -1.47 -12.05 4.92
C VAL A 24 -1.92 -13.30 4.17
N ARG A 25 -2.75 -14.13 4.83
CA ARG A 25 -3.31 -15.35 4.23
C ARG A 25 -4.42 -14.97 3.28
N ALA A 26 -4.04 -14.87 2.03
CA ALA A 26 -4.99 -14.74 0.96
C ALA A 26 -5.78 -16.08 0.89
N LYS A 27 -7.07 -16.12 1.26
CA LYS A 27 -7.90 -17.34 1.03
C LYS A 27 -7.83 -17.67 -0.47
N GLU A 28 -7.95 -18.92 -0.90
CA GLU A 28 -7.81 -19.27 -2.33
C GLU A 28 -8.71 -18.47 -3.30
N LYS A 29 -9.86 -17.93 -2.84
CA LYS A 29 -10.70 -16.99 -3.60
C LYS A 29 -10.42 -15.49 -3.35
N GLU A 30 -9.69 -15.15 -2.30
CA GLU A 30 -9.23 -13.82 -1.90
C GLU A 30 -7.70 -13.69 -2.10
N ALA A 31 -7.13 -14.52 -2.99
CA ALA A 31 -5.69 -14.83 -3.06
C ALA A 31 -4.78 -13.67 -3.50
N ARG A 32 -5.24 -12.41 -3.45
CA ARG A 32 -4.49 -11.22 -3.88
C ARG A 32 -4.87 -9.99 -3.06
N ASP A 33 -4.39 -9.89 -1.81
CA ASP A 33 -4.45 -8.63 -1.05
C ASP A 33 -3.07 -7.95 -0.94
N PHE A 34 -2.09 -8.44 -1.70
CA PHE A 34 -0.84 -7.76 -2.02
C PHE A 34 -0.28 -8.28 -3.37
N ALA A 35 0.22 -7.38 -4.22
CA ALA A 35 0.88 -7.71 -5.46
C ALA A 35 2.02 -6.72 -5.75
N ARG A 36 3.17 -7.23 -6.20
CA ARG A 36 4.26 -6.41 -6.77
C ARG A 36 4.27 -6.57 -8.29
N GLY A 37 4.62 -5.51 -9.01
CA GLY A 37 4.61 -5.49 -10.48
C GLY A 37 4.95 -4.11 -11.02
N LEU A 38 4.57 -3.82 -12.27
CA LEU A 38 4.61 -2.48 -12.82
C LEU A 38 3.30 -2.23 -13.55
N TRP A 39 2.57 -1.20 -13.13
CA TRP A 39 1.30 -0.79 -13.72
C TRP A 39 1.32 0.71 -13.96
N HIS A 40 0.62 1.16 -15.00
CA HIS A 40 0.41 2.58 -15.26
C HIS A 40 -1.07 2.89 -15.07
N TYR A 41 -1.35 3.94 -14.30
CA TYR A 41 -2.70 4.41 -13.99
C TYR A 41 -2.83 5.88 -14.38
N THR A 42 -4.02 6.29 -14.77
CA THR A 42 -4.37 7.69 -14.96
C THR A 42 -5.25 8.14 -13.81
N VAL A 43 -4.98 9.31 -13.24
CA VAL A 43 -5.82 9.93 -12.21
C VAL A 43 -7.09 10.44 -12.88
N VAL A 44 -8.23 9.82 -12.56
CA VAL A 44 -9.56 10.19 -13.09
C VAL A 44 -10.41 10.95 -12.06
N CYS A 45 -9.86 11.23 -10.88
CA CYS A 45 -10.52 12.08 -9.89
C CYS A 45 -10.57 13.52 -10.43
N ASP A 46 -11.69 14.23 -10.21
CA ASP A 46 -11.84 15.63 -10.61
C ASP A 46 -11.06 16.59 -9.69
N ASP A 47 -10.71 16.13 -8.48
CA ASP A 47 -9.92 16.87 -7.49
C ASP A 47 -8.48 16.34 -7.38
N ASP A 48 -7.59 17.17 -6.81
CA ASP A 48 -6.27 16.73 -6.38
C ASP A 48 -6.36 15.60 -5.34
N VAL A 49 -5.53 14.58 -5.53
CA VAL A 49 -5.43 13.43 -4.62
C VAL A 49 -4.11 13.48 -3.88
N GLU A 50 -4.18 13.62 -2.56
CA GLU A 50 -2.99 13.64 -1.71
C GLU A 50 -2.41 12.25 -1.47
N ILE A 51 -1.09 12.17 -1.57
CA ILE A 51 -0.32 10.95 -1.38
C ILE A 51 -0.17 10.64 0.11
N ARG A 52 -0.33 9.37 0.48
CA ARG A 52 -0.20 8.84 1.84
C ARG A 52 1.14 8.13 2.05
N ALA A 53 1.72 8.23 3.24
CA ALA A 53 2.95 7.53 3.60
C ALA A 53 2.75 6.01 3.78
N ALA A 54 1.51 5.57 3.98
CA ALA A 54 1.12 4.18 4.20
C ALA A 54 -0.24 3.90 3.54
N PRO A 55 -0.63 2.63 3.30
CA PRO A 55 -1.92 2.26 2.73
C PRO A 55 -3.06 2.44 3.76
N THR A 56 -3.43 3.70 4.03
CA THR A 56 -4.45 4.11 5.00
C THR A 56 -5.17 5.38 4.53
N TYR A 57 -6.37 5.60 5.04
CA TYR A 57 -7.11 6.84 4.85
C TYR A 57 -6.74 7.94 5.85
N SER A 58 -6.01 7.61 6.90
CA SER A 58 -5.65 8.54 7.99
C SER A 58 -4.96 9.80 7.47
N ASP A 59 -5.36 10.94 8.04
CA ASP A 59 -4.86 12.26 7.72
C ASP A 59 -3.43 12.47 8.22
N GLU A 60 -3.06 11.77 9.30
CA GLU A 60 -1.72 11.72 9.85
C GLU A 60 -0.71 11.10 8.87
N ALA A 61 -1.17 10.32 7.88
CA ALA A 61 -0.34 9.74 6.85
C ALA A 61 -0.16 10.65 5.62
N ARG A 62 -0.71 11.87 5.60
CA ARG A 62 -0.50 12.82 4.49
C ARG A 62 0.98 13.16 4.33
N THR A 63 1.48 13.09 3.10
CA THR A 63 2.87 13.47 2.77
C THR A 63 3.02 14.95 2.41
N GLY A 64 1.90 15.65 2.18
CA GLY A 64 1.89 17.01 1.62
C GLY A 64 2.11 17.07 0.11
N LEU A 65 2.29 15.92 -0.55
CA LEU A 65 2.38 15.81 -2.01
C LEU A 65 1.03 15.39 -2.60
N THR A 66 0.73 15.85 -3.81
CA THR A 66 -0.50 15.53 -4.54
C THR A 66 -0.21 14.99 -5.93
N VAL A 67 -1.21 14.31 -6.50
CA VAL A 67 -1.34 14.04 -7.94
C VAL A 67 -2.59 14.75 -8.45
N HIS A 68 -2.57 15.15 -9.71
CA HIS A 68 -3.60 15.98 -10.32
C HIS A 68 -4.48 15.18 -11.29
N PRO A 69 -5.71 15.66 -11.57
CA PRO A 69 -6.55 15.09 -12.61
C PRO A 69 -5.79 14.96 -13.95
N GLY A 70 -5.81 13.76 -14.55
CA GLY A 70 -5.13 13.46 -15.81
C GLY A 70 -3.67 13.01 -15.67
N ASP A 71 -3.05 13.07 -14.49
CA ASP A 71 -1.69 12.57 -14.28
C ASP A 71 -1.60 11.08 -14.58
N CYS A 72 -0.52 10.67 -15.25
CA CYS A 72 -0.17 9.27 -15.42
C CYS A 72 0.88 8.87 -14.37
N VAL A 73 0.54 7.89 -13.53
CA VAL A 73 1.40 7.40 -12.45
C VAL A 73 1.80 5.95 -12.68
N ALA A 74 3.06 5.64 -12.37
CA ALA A 74 3.55 4.27 -12.32
C ALA A 74 3.38 3.72 -10.89
N VAL A 75 2.86 2.50 -10.79
CA VAL A 75 2.57 1.79 -9.54
C VAL A 75 3.33 0.48 -9.53
N ASP A 76 4.03 0.18 -8.44
CA ASP A 76 4.85 -1.03 -8.32
C ASP A 76 4.40 -1.99 -7.20
N GLU A 77 3.54 -1.53 -6.30
CA GLU A 77 2.87 -2.36 -5.30
C GLU A 77 1.39 -2.00 -5.19
N ARG A 78 0.56 -3.02 -5.01
CA ARG A 78 -0.88 -2.85 -4.74
C ARG A 78 -1.25 -3.74 -3.57
N CYS A 79 -2.00 -3.21 -2.62
CA CYS A 79 -2.54 -4.01 -1.51
C CYS A 79 -3.98 -3.65 -1.25
N ARG A 80 -4.72 -4.57 -0.65
CA ARG A 80 -6.12 -4.36 -0.33
C ARG A 80 -6.28 -4.21 1.18
N VAL A 81 -6.87 -3.09 1.60
CA VAL A 81 -7.19 -2.81 3.01
C VAL A 81 -8.67 -2.45 3.08
N ASN A 82 -9.43 -3.20 3.88
CA ASN A 82 -10.89 -3.01 4.03
C ASN A 82 -11.64 -2.91 2.69
N ALA A 83 -11.31 -3.83 1.76
CA ALA A 83 -11.87 -3.92 0.41
C ALA A 83 -11.46 -2.82 -0.60
N THR A 84 -10.72 -1.79 -0.19
CA THR A 84 -10.13 -0.79 -1.09
C THR A 84 -8.72 -1.16 -1.50
N TRP A 85 -8.38 -0.94 -2.76
CA TRP A 85 -7.01 -1.02 -3.24
C TRP A 85 -6.22 0.25 -2.95
N PHE A 86 -5.05 0.05 -2.36
CA PHE A 86 -4.02 1.06 -2.20
C PHE A 86 -2.90 0.78 -3.20
N LEU A 87 -2.40 1.85 -3.83
CA LEU A 87 -1.47 1.81 -4.95
C LEU A 87 -0.19 2.55 -4.56
N ARG A 88 0.94 1.85 -4.42
CA ARG A 88 2.23 2.48 -4.14
C ARG A 88 2.81 3.06 -5.42
N LEU A 89 3.12 4.35 -5.41
CA LEU A 89 3.83 5.02 -6.50
C LEU A 89 5.26 4.47 -6.61
N SER A 90 5.67 4.13 -7.83
CA SER A 90 6.98 3.52 -8.09
C SER A 90 8.14 4.48 -7.88
N ASP A 91 7.88 5.79 -7.88
CA ASP A 91 8.85 6.83 -7.57
C ASP A 91 9.11 7.01 -6.05
N GLY A 92 8.41 6.22 -5.22
CA GLY A 92 8.60 6.21 -3.77
C GLY A 92 7.91 7.35 -3.03
N ARG A 93 7.11 8.21 -3.69
CA ARG A 93 6.38 9.30 -3.03
C ARG A 93 5.33 8.82 -2.02
N GLY A 94 4.82 7.61 -2.17
CA GLY A 94 3.90 7.00 -1.20
C GLY A 94 2.77 6.20 -1.87
N TRP A 95 1.58 6.26 -1.28
CA TRP A 95 0.42 5.46 -1.60
C TRP A 95 -0.77 6.35 -2.01
N LEU A 96 -1.50 5.92 -3.03
CA LEU A 96 -2.83 6.39 -3.40
C LEU A 96 -3.87 5.31 -3.06
N PHE A 97 -5.16 5.63 -3.18
CA PHE A 97 -6.26 4.67 -3.04
C PHE A 97 -7.27 4.85 -4.17
N GLU A 98 -7.88 3.74 -4.63
CA GLU A 98 -8.77 3.75 -5.80
C GLU A 98 -10.09 4.52 -5.57
N THR A 99 -10.56 4.57 -4.32
CA THR A 99 -11.83 5.22 -3.97
C THR A 99 -11.64 6.16 -2.78
N LYS A 100 -11.97 7.44 -3.00
CA LYS A 100 -12.12 8.44 -1.95
C LYS A 100 -13.42 8.24 -1.18
#